data_AF-A0A3D5ZJ99-F1
#
_entry.id   AF-A0A3D5ZJ99-F1
#
_cell.length_a   1.000
_cell.length_b   1.000
_cell.length_c   1.000
_cell.angle_alpha   90.00
_cell.angle_beta   90.00
_cell.angle_gamma   90.00
#
_symmetry.space_group_name_H-M   'P 1'
#
loop_
_entity.id
_entity.type
_entity.pdbx_description
1 polymer ?
#
loop_
_entity_poly.entity_id
_entity_poly.type
_entity_poly.pdbx_seq_one_letter_code
_entity_poly.pdbx_strand_id
1 'polypeptide(L)'
;GAECGCQAEIGTACSMAAAGLAEMYGMSLDEIEYSAEVALEHHLGLTCDPVGGLVQIPCIERNAVAAMRAINAVSLASFLADSRKISFDTVVRTMYETGLDMCVDYRETSTGGLAKNYKRIDKSNL
;
A
#
# COMPACT_ATOMS: atom_id res chain seq x y z
N GLY A 1 7.62 14.16 -0.02
CA GLY A 1 7.73 12.70 -0.04
C GLY A 1 6.77 12.14 0.98
N ALA A 2 6.24 10.94 0.76
CA ALA A 2 5.18 10.25 1.50
C ALA A 2 4.80 10.83 2.89
N GLU A 3 4.04 11.92 2.97
CA GLU A 3 3.71 12.52 4.28
C GLU A 3 2.86 11.60 5.15
N CYS A 4 2.20 10.61 4.53
CA CYS A 4 1.43 9.56 5.19
C CYS A 4 2.07 8.17 5.06
N GLY A 5 3.34 8.07 4.67
CA GLY A 5 4.03 6.80 4.41
C GLY A 5 3.61 6.11 3.11
N CYS A 6 4.12 4.90 2.89
CA CYS A 6 3.99 4.19 1.62
C CYS A 6 2.57 3.65 1.35
N GLN A 7 1.70 3.63 2.36
CA GLN A 7 0.26 3.43 2.19
C GLN A 7 -0.36 4.46 1.22
N ALA A 8 0.13 5.71 1.24
CA ALA A 8 -0.34 6.79 0.37
C ALA A 8 0.34 6.83 -1.00
N GLU A 9 1.19 5.85 -1.30
CA GLU A 9 1.92 5.72 -2.56
C GLU A 9 1.58 4.37 -3.21
N ILE A 10 2.15 3.30 -2.68
CA ILE A 10 1.94 1.93 -3.19
C ILE A 10 0.54 1.44 -2.81
N GLY A 11 0.03 1.78 -1.62
CA GLY A 11 -1.34 1.43 -1.24
C GLY A 11 -2.38 2.09 -2.13
N THR A 12 -2.24 3.39 -2.41
CA THR A 12 -3.10 4.10 -3.37
C THR A 12 -2.94 3.57 -4.79
N ALA A 13 -1.72 3.22 -5.23
CA ALA A 13 -1.50 2.63 -6.54
C ALA A 13 -2.18 1.26 -6.67
N CYS A 14 -2.09 0.42 -5.62
CA CYS A 14 -2.80 -0.86 -5.55
C CYS A 14 -4.32 -0.68 -5.64
N SER A 15 -4.85 0.30 -4.91
CA SER A 15 -6.28 0.63 -4.89
C SER A 15 -6.78 1.11 -6.26
N MET A 16 -6.03 2.02 -6.91
CA MET A 16 -6.34 2.49 -8.26
C MET A 16 -6.29 1.36 -9.29
N ALA A 17 -5.28 0.49 -9.21
CA ALA A 17 -5.17 -0.67 -10.10
C ALA A 17 -6.32 -1.67 -9.90
N ALA A 18 -6.74 -1.93 -8.66
CA ALA A 18 -7.88 -2.81 -8.38
C ALA A 18 -9.18 -2.24 -8.98
N ALA A 19 -9.48 -0.97 -8.72
CA ALA A 19 -10.66 -0.30 -9.25
C ALA A 19 -10.68 -0.31 -10.80
N GLY A 20 -9.56 0.05 -11.42
CA GLY A 20 -9.44 0.07 -12.88
C GLY A 20 -9.58 -1.31 -13.50
N LEU A 21 -9.02 -2.35 -12.86
CA LEU A 21 -9.16 -3.73 -13.33
C LEU A 21 -10.60 -4.25 -13.15
N ALA A 22 -11.27 -3.93 -12.03
CA ALA A 22 -12.68 -4.27 -11.82
C ALA A 22 -13.59 -3.64 -12.88
N GLU A 23 -13.37 -2.37 -13.21
CA GLU A 23 -14.07 -1.68 -14.31
C GLU A 23 -13.83 -2.38 -15.66
N MET A 24 -12.58 -2.78 -15.96
CA MET A 24 -12.27 -3.52 -17.19
C MET A 24 -12.96 -4.90 -17.27
N TYR A 25 -13.29 -5.51 -16.12
CA TYR A 25 -14.08 -6.73 -16.04
C TYR A 25 -15.61 -6.50 -16.10
N GLY A 26 -16.07 -5.25 -16.17
CA GLY A 26 -17.49 -4.90 -16.23
C GLY A 26 -18.23 -5.15 -14.92
N MET A 27 -17.53 -5.06 -13.78
CA MET A 27 -18.10 -5.22 -12.45
C MET A 27 -19.03 -4.04 -12.10
N SER A 28 -19.92 -4.25 -11.14
CA SER A 28 -20.80 -3.19 -10.64
C SER A 28 -20.02 -2.11 -9.87
N LEU A 29 -20.61 -0.92 -9.71
CA LEU A 29 -19.99 0.16 -8.94
C LEU A 29 -19.65 -0.24 -7.50
N ASP A 30 -20.51 -1.05 -6.84
CA ASP A 30 -20.26 -1.53 -5.49
C ASP A 30 -19.06 -2.48 -5.44
N GLU A 31 -18.95 -3.40 -6.40
CA GLU A 31 -17.80 -4.30 -6.54
C GLU A 31 -16.50 -3.56 -6.88
N ILE A 32 -16.56 -2.54 -7.74
CA ILE A 32 -15.41 -1.69 -8.08
C ILE A 32 -14.92 -0.96 -6.83
N GLU A 33 -15.83 -0.31 -6.10
CA GLU A 33 -15.51 0.40 -4.87
C GLU A 33 -14.96 -0.58 -3.82
N TYR A 34 -15.54 -1.77 -3.69
CA TYR A 34 -15.09 -2.79 -2.77
C TYR A 34 -13.70 -3.35 -3.12
N SER A 35 -13.39 -3.52 -4.41
CA SER A 35 -12.05 -3.91 -4.85
C SER A 35 -10.99 -2.86 -4.49
N ALA A 36 -11.33 -1.57 -4.63
CA ALA A 36 -10.47 -0.45 -4.27
C ALA A 36 -10.25 -0.39 -2.74
N GLU A 37 -11.31 -0.64 -1.99
CA GLU A 37 -11.36 -0.67 -0.53
C GLU A 37 -10.45 -1.76 0.03
N VAL A 38 -10.66 -3.03 -0.35
CA VAL A 38 -9.81 -4.16 0.05
C VAL A 38 -8.34 -3.91 -0.29
N ALA A 39 -8.06 -3.41 -1.49
CA ALA A 39 -6.70 -3.13 -1.92
C ALA A 39 -6.01 -2.06 -1.05
N LEU A 40 -6.71 -1.00 -0.67
CA LEU A 40 -6.17 0.06 0.20
C LEU A 40 -6.07 -0.40 1.66
N GLU A 41 -7.09 -1.11 2.15
CA GLU A 41 -7.16 -1.65 3.52
C GLU A 41 -5.92 -2.49 3.83
N HIS A 42 -5.53 -3.34 2.89
CA HIS A 42 -4.35 -4.20 2.97
C HIS A 42 -2.99 -3.48 2.98
N HIS A 43 -2.98 -2.15 2.86
CA HIS A 43 -1.79 -1.31 2.94
C HIS A 43 -1.83 -0.29 4.09
N LEU A 44 -2.91 -0.22 4.88
CA LEU A 44 -3.00 0.72 6.00
C LEU A 44 -1.82 0.54 6.98
N GLY A 45 -1.23 1.66 7.37
CA GLY A 45 -0.07 1.70 8.27
C GLY A 45 1.29 1.40 7.61
N LEU A 46 1.34 1.17 6.30
CA LEU A 46 2.60 0.91 5.62
C LEU A 46 3.51 2.15 5.63
N THR A 47 4.62 2.05 6.35
CA THR A 47 5.63 3.10 6.48
C THR A 47 6.51 3.23 5.23
N CYS A 48 7.16 4.38 5.05
CA CYS A 48 8.14 4.59 3.99
C CYS A 48 9.51 4.88 4.62
N ASP A 49 10.43 3.92 4.60
CA ASP A 49 11.79 4.15 5.09
C ASP A 49 12.77 3.20 4.37
N PRO A 50 13.11 3.53 3.11
CA PRO A 50 13.84 2.61 2.24
C PRO A 50 15.33 2.59 2.54
N VAL A 51 15.97 1.45 2.24
CA VAL A 51 17.40 1.24 2.51
C VAL A 51 18.25 2.28 1.78
N GLY A 52 19.03 3.04 2.56
CA GLY A 52 19.93 4.07 2.05
C GLY A 52 19.23 5.24 1.35
N GLY A 53 17.91 5.41 1.54
CA GLY A 53 17.12 6.43 0.86
C GLY A 53 16.91 6.20 -0.62
N LEU A 54 17.14 4.97 -1.08
CA LEU A 54 17.02 4.60 -2.49
C LEU A 54 15.67 3.95 -2.76
N VAL A 55 15.06 4.28 -3.90
CA VAL A 55 13.82 3.64 -4.38
C VAL A 55 14.11 2.25 -4.96
N GLN A 56 14.66 1.37 -4.13
CA GLN A 56 15.05 0.01 -4.48
C GLN A 56 14.46 -0.99 -3.48
N ILE A 57 14.95 -0.97 -2.25
CA ILE A 57 14.52 -1.88 -1.18
C ILE A 57 13.80 -1.07 -0.11
N PRO A 58 12.53 -1.39 0.24
CA PRO A 58 11.69 -2.47 -0.26
C PRO A 58 10.77 -2.06 -1.45
N CYS A 59 11.03 -0.91 -2.09
CA CYS A 59 10.10 -0.31 -3.06
C CYS A 59 9.77 -1.22 -4.25
N ILE A 60 10.75 -1.95 -4.80
CA ILE A 60 10.57 -2.82 -5.97
C ILE A 60 9.64 -3.99 -5.64
N GLU A 61 9.96 -4.71 -4.56
CA GLU A 61 9.16 -5.88 -4.13
C GLU A 61 7.77 -5.47 -3.65
N ARG A 62 7.62 -4.30 -3.01
CA ARG A 62 6.30 -3.76 -2.66
C ARG A 62 5.42 -3.54 -3.89
N ASN A 63 5.96 -3.02 -5.00
CA ASN A 63 5.18 -2.86 -6.24
C ASN A 63 4.74 -4.21 -6.82
N ALA A 64 5.65 -5.20 -6.85
CA ALA A 64 5.32 -6.54 -7.35
C ALA A 64 4.21 -7.21 -6.52
N VAL A 65 4.31 -7.12 -5.19
CA VAL A 65 3.30 -7.65 -4.27
C VAL A 65 1.97 -6.88 -4.38
N ALA A 66 2.02 -5.55 -4.50
CA ALA A 66 0.84 -4.70 -4.65
C ALA A 66 0.08 -5.02 -5.95
N ALA A 67 0.77 -5.24 -7.07
CA ALA A 67 0.13 -5.63 -8.33
C ALA A 67 -0.68 -6.93 -8.18
N MET A 68 -0.13 -7.95 -7.50
CA MET A 68 -0.86 -9.19 -7.22
C MET A 68 -2.01 -8.97 -6.23
N ARG A 69 -1.84 -8.10 -5.24
CA ARG A 69 -2.92 -7.74 -4.30
C ARG A 69 -4.09 -7.06 -5.00
N ALA A 70 -3.85 -6.20 -5.99
CA ALA A 70 -4.91 -5.59 -6.78
C ALA A 70 -5.76 -6.64 -7.50
N ILE A 71 -5.13 -7.63 -8.14
CA ILE A 71 -5.83 -8.75 -8.80
C ILE A 71 -6.64 -9.58 -7.79
N ASN A 72 -6.05 -9.85 -6.63
CA ASN A 72 -6.75 -10.58 -5.55
C ASN A 72 -7.94 -9.78 -5.00
N ALA A 73 -7.83 -8.46 -4.88
CA ALA A 73 -8.90 -7.60 -4.40
C ALA A 73 -10.10 -7.60 -5.35
N VAL A 74 -9.87 -7.54 -6.67
CA VAL A 74 -10.92 -7.71 -7.69
C VAL A 74 -11.58 -9.08 -7.56
N SER A 75 -10.79 -10.13 -7.38
CA SER A 75 -11.30 -11.49 -7.19
C SER A 75 -12.20 -11.55 -5.95
N LEU A 76 -11.74 -11.07 -4.80
CA LEU A 76 -12.53 -11.03 -3.56
C LEU A 76 -13.82 -10.23 -3.72
N ALA A 77 -13.76 -9.08 -4.39
CA ALA A 77 -14.92 -8.23 -4.59
C ALA A 77 -16.06 -8.95 -5.34
N SER A 78 -15.72 -9.75 -6.35
CA SER A 78 -16.71 -10.47 -7.19
C SER A 78 -17.60 -11.47 -6.45
N PHE A 79 -17.22 -11.92 -5.24
CA PHE A 79 -18.02 -12.88 -4.46
C PHE A 79 -18.27 -12.47 -3.01
N LEU A 80 -17.66 -11.38 -2.52
CA LEU A 80 -17.84 -10.90 -1.15
C LEU A 80 -18.50 -9.52 -1.05
N ALA A 81 -18.79 -8.82 -2.16
CA ALA A 81 -19.37 -7.47 -2.15
C ALA A 81 -20.63 -7.36 -1.26
N ASP A 82 -21.56 -8.31 -1.38
CA ASP A 82 -22.78 -8.37 -0.56
C ASP A 82 -22.53 -8.48 0.96
N SER A 83 -21.33 -8.93 1.35
CA SER A 83 -20.92 -9.10 2.75
C SER A 83 -20.07 -7.95 3.29
N ARG A 84 -19.73 -6.96 2.46
CA ARG A 84 -18.91 -5.79 2.80
C ARG A 84 -19.43 -5.08 4.05
N LYS A 85 -18.50 -4.74 4.95
CA LYS A 85 -18.79 -4.03 6.22
C LYS A 85 -18.15 -2.66 6.30
N ILE A 86 -17.06 -2.45 5.57
CA ILE A 86 -16.25 -1.25 5.63
C ILE A 86 -16.41 -0.48 4.32
N SER A 87 -16.66 0.84 4.43
CA SER A 87 -16.75 1.70 3.26
C SER A 87 -15.37 2.16 2.80
N PHE A 88 -15.23 2.50 1.52
CA PHE A 88 -13.97 3.03 0.98
C PHE A 88 -13.57 4.32 1.70
N ASP A 89 -14.53 5.20 1.96
CA ASP A 89 -14.33 6.42 2.74
C ASP A 89 -13.77 6.15 4.14
N THR A 90 -14.22 5.07 4.78
CA THR A 90 -13.70 4.67 6.11
C THR A 90 -12.23 4.29 6.01
N VAL A 91 -11.84 3.54 4.97
CA VAL A 91 -10.44 3.17 4.72
C VAL A 91 -9.59 4.40 4.37
N VAL A 92 -10.09 5.31 3.53
CA VAL A 92 -9.38 6.56 3.18
C VAL A 92 -9.16 7.44 4.41
N ARG A 93 -10.19 7.62 5.25
CA ARG A 93 -10.04 8.37 6.51
C ARG A 93 -9.03 7.67 7.43
N THR A 94 -9.09 6.35 7.54
CA THR A 94 -8.14 5.58 8.36
C THR A 94 -6.70 5.75 7.84
N MET A 95 -6.48 5.73 6.53
CA MET A 95 -5.17 5.99 5.92
C MET A 95 -4.65 7.38 6.29
N TYR A 96 -5.52 8.40 6.22
CA TYR A 96 -5.17 9.78 6.56
C TYR A 96 -4.81 9.92 8.04
N GLU A 97 -5.65 9.45 8.95
CA GLU A 97 -5.40 9.50 10.40
C GLU A 97 -4.13 8.73 10.77
N THR A 98 -3.95 7.52 10.22
CA THR A 98 -2.72 6.73 10.42
C THR A 98 -1.48 7.44 9.89
N GLY A 99 -1.62 8.19 8.79
CA GLY A 99 -0.55 9.00 8.23
C GLY A 99 -0.13 10.16 9.13
N LEU A 100 -1.10 10.85 9.74
CA LEU A 100 -0.86 11.92 10.71
C LEU A 100 -0.16 11.40 11.97
N ASP A 101 -0.56 10.22 12.45
CA ASP A 101 0.01 9.56 13.62
C ASP A 101 1.40 8.94 13.34
N MET A 102 1.80 8.87 12.07
CA MET A 102 3.07 8.27 11.69
C MET A 102 4.26 9.14 12.15
N CYS A 103 5.16 8.53 12.94
CA CYS A 103 6.41 9.18 13.34
C CYS A 103 7.18 9.68 12.12
N VAL A 104 7.79 10.87 12.22
CA VAL A 104 8.59 11.48 11.15
C VAL A 104 9.68 10.54 10.64
N ASP A 105 10.32 9.76 11.52
CA ASP A 105 11.38 8.81 11.14
C ASP A 105 10.90 7.66 10.24
N TYR A 106 9.60 7.49 10.05
CA TYR A 106 9.01 6.46 9.18
C TYR A 106 8.39 7.05 7.89
N ARG A 107 8.72 8.32 7.59
CA ARG A 107 8.20 9.10 6.44
C ARG A 107 9.32 9.56 5.50
N GLU A 108 9.90 8.58 4.81
CA GLU A 108 10.87 8.72 3.73
C GLU A 108 12.18 9.43 4.15
N THR A 109 12.55 9.33 5.43
CA THR A 109 13.74 9.97 5.99
C THR A 109 15.00 9.12 5.85
N SER A 110 14.87 7.80 5.71
CA SER A 110 15.98 6.83 5.72
C SER A 110 16.71 6.74 7.06
N THR A 111 16.09 7.24 8.13
CA THR A 111 16.64 7.29 9.49
C THR A 111 16.00 6.28 10.43
N GLY A 112 14.87 5.67 10.03
CA GLY A 112 14.07 4.77 10.84
C GLY A 112 14.05 3.33 10.32
N GLY A 113 12.90 2.67 10.48
CA GLY A 113 12.51 1.43 9.78
C GLY A 113 13.61 0.46 9.35
N LEU A 114 13.53 0.07 8.07
CA LEU A 114 14.47 -0.89 7.48
C LEU A 114 15.82 -0.21 7.20
N ALA A 115 15.84 1.10 6.92
CA ALA A 115 17.06 1.82 6.61
C ALA A 115 18.05 1.84 7.77
N LYS A 116 17.57 2.03 9.00
CA LYS A 116 18.38 2.00 10.24
C LYS A 116 18.90 0.61 10.58
N ASN A 117 18.08 -0.41 10.36
CA ASN A 117 18.41 -1.78 10.79
C ASN A 117 19.26 -2.54 9.76
N TYR A 118 19.17 -2.19 8.48
CA TYR A 118 20.00 -2.80 7.44
C TYR A 118 21.41 -2.22 7.44
N LYS A 119 22.37 -2.99 7.95
CA LYS A 119 23.81 -2.68 7.84
C LYS A 119 24.33 -3.28 6.54
N ARG A 120 24.77 -2.42 5.61
CA ARG A 120 25.43 -2.86 4.38
C ARG A 120 26.65 -3.71 4.75
N ILE A 121 26.64 -4.99 4.37
CA ILE A 121 27.82 -5.83 4.51
C ILE A 121 28.88 -5.24 3.59
N ASP A 122 29.95 -4.73 4.19
CA ASP A 122 31.08 -4.23 3.41
C ASP A 122 31.84 -5.43 2.83
N LYS A 123 31.69 -5.63 1.51
CA LYS A 123 32.39 -6.70 0.78
C LYS A 123 33.91 -6.45 0.69
N SER A 124 34.42 -5.35 1.24
CA SER A 124 35.86 -5.11 1.39
C SER A 124 36.53 -6.01 2.43
N ASN A 125 35.76 -6.71 3.28
CA ASN A 125 36.25 -7.61 4.34
C ASN A 125 35.94 -9.10 4.08
N LEU A 126 35.67 -9.50 2.84
CA LEU A 126 35.47 -10.90 2.40
C LEU A 126 36.52 -11.31 1.38
#